data_AF-A0A2G5VK63-F1
#
_entry.id   AF-A0A2G5VK63-F1
#
_cell.length_a   1.000
_cell.length_b   1.000
_cell.length_c   1.000
_cell.angle_alpha   90.00
_cell.angle_beta   90.00
_cell.angle_gamma   90.00
#
_symmetry.space_group_name_H-M   'P 1'
#
loop_
_entity.id
_entity.type
_entity.pdbx_description
1 polymer ?
#
loop_
_entity_poly.entity_id
_entity_poly.type
_entity_poly.pdbx_seq_one_letter_code
_entity_poly.pdbx_strand_id
1 'polypeptide(L)'
;MTEEATGESILAEIFRLSSFVPKDFRDPTKSTKFRSIVQLDFKYLSKKEQIEKDLEKNLRLQSHFYSSFQPVLIAFEQLFSSIAEFVQTFTKYVKEFYNVEKTNVNRTAELEAYCLYISGLLLIYLDMYLPGPIRERIYIAIYRKSDVRENAEFLVDFLKEVSASNDSMILRIPLPEKFIRSTFHTIEVMEESSLPTPKTHLMYVSLQFDRQTLSNDSARMTKIVNSIFRETWVLNLGFGAICNVFDGWYNYKSAWNALNATITQQEAYRLLEKHQKVVVDTHFPKVCFIY
;
A
#
# COMPACT_ATOMS: atom_id res chain seq x y z
N MET A 1 18.77 -3.67 -3.79
CA MET A 1 18.52 -4.00 -5.21
C MET A 1 17.54 -5.15 -5.38
N THR A 2 17.77 -6.36 -4.84
CA THR A 2 16.82 -7.49 -5.02
C THR A 2 15.46 -7.24 -4.35
N GLU A 3 15.43 -6.75 -3.11
CA GLU A 3 14.17 -6.47 -2.39
C GLU A 3 13.40 -5.26 -2.96
N GLU A 4 14.09 -4.25 -3.48
CA GLU A 4 13.48 -3.06 -4.11
C GLU A 4 12.68 -3.44 -5.36
N ALA A 5 13.33 -4.16 -6.28
CA ALA A 5 12.70 -4.63 -7.52
C ALA A 5 11.57 -5.64 -7.22
N THR A 6 11.71 -6.43 -6.16
CA THR A 6 10.66 -7.36 -5.70
C THR A 6 9.43 -6.59 -5.20
N GLY A 7 9.62 -5.55 -4.38
CA GLY A 7 8.55 -4.73 -3.86
C GLY A 7 7.77 -3.99 -4.95
N GLU A 8 8.45 -3.37 -5.91
CA GLU A 8 7.81 -2.69 -7.05
C GLU A 8 7.03 -3.66 -7.94
N SER A 9 7.57 -4.87 -8.16
CA SER A 9 6.89 -5.94 -8.89
C SER A 9 5.58 -6.35 -8.21
N ILE A 10 5.58 -6.47 -6.87
CA ILE A 10 4.37 -6.76 -6.09
C ILE A 10 3.32 -5.66 -6.29
N LEU A 11 3.71 -4.38 -6.25
CA LEU A 11 2.78 -3.26 -6.45
C LEU A 11 2.14 -3.29 -7.85
N ALA A 12 2.96 -3.54 -8.88
CA ALA A 12 2.49 -3.68 -10.25
C ALA A 12 1.52 -4.87 -10.39
N GLU A 13 1.81 -5.97 -9.71
CA GLU A 13 1.01 -7.19 -9.75
C GLU A 13 -0.35 -7.02 -9.03
N ILE A 14 -0.40 -6.30 -7.90
CA ILE A 14 -1.66 -5.93 -7.24
C ILE A 14 -2.56 -5.17 -8.22
N PHE A 15 -2.02 -4.13 -8.84
CA PHE A 15 -2.76 -3.31 -9.80
C PHE A 15 -3.23 -4.16 -10.99
N ARG A 16 -2.34 -4.97 -11.58
CA ARG A 16 -2.66 -5.83 -12.71
C ARG A 16 -3.78 -6.80 -12.36
N LEU A 17 -3.66 -7.55 -11.27
CA LEU A 17 -4.62 -8.58 -10.85
C LEU A 17 -5.97 -8.01 -10.43
N SER A 18 -6.04 -6.75 -9.98
CA SER A 18 -7.32 -6.09 -9.68
C SER A 18 -8.30 -6.10 -10.86
N SER A 19 -7.77 -5.99 -12.09
CA SER A 19 -8.54 -6.05 -13.33
C SER A 19 -9.03 -7.46 -13.64
N PHE A 20 -8.32 -8.49 -13.17
CA PHE A 20 -8.62 -9.91 -13.39
C PHE A 20 -9.51 -10.55 -12.32
N VAL A 21 -9.93 -9.80 -11.29
CA VAL A 21 -10.88 -10.31 -10.29
C VAL A 21 -12.19 -10.75 -10.98
N PRO A 22 -12.60 -12.03 -10.87
CA PRO A 22 -13.83 -12.50 -11.51
C PRO A 22 -15.07 -11.84 -10.90
N LYS A 23 -16.13 -11.68 -11.71
CA LYS A 23 -17.38 -11.03 -11.28
C LYS A 23 -18.01 -11.73 -10.08
N ASP A 24 -17.93 -13.05 -10.01
CA ASP A 24 -18.42 -13.86 -8.89
C ASP A 24 -17.74 -13.50 -7.57
N PHE A 25 -16.44 -13.20 -7.59
CA PHE A 25 -15.69 -12.74 -6.42
C PHE A 25 -15.91 -11.26 -6.12
N ARG A 26 -16.36 -10.45 -7.07
CA ARG A 26 -16.79 -9.07 -6.78
C ARG A 26 -18.14 -9.08 -6.08
N ASP A 27 -19.12 -9.77 -6.66
CA ASP A 27 -20.51 -9.86 -6.19
C ASP A 27 -21.00 -11.33 -6.17
N PRO A 28 -20.89 -12.04 -5.03
CA PRO A 28 -21.24 -13.45 -4.92
C PRO A 28 -22.76 -13.67 -5.04
N THR A 29 -23.55 -12.64 -4.74
CA THR A 29 -25.01 -12.73 -4.79
C THR A 29 -25.51 -12.93 -6.22
N LYS A 30 -24.74 -12.45 -7.22
CA LYS A 30 -24.98 -12.63 -8.65
C LYS A 30 -24.36 -13.90 -9.23
N SER A 31 -23.58 -14.65 -8.45
CA SER A 31 -23.05 -15.93 -8.91
C SER A 31 -24.20 -16.94 -9.00
N THR A 32 -24.50 -17.38 -10.22
CA THR A 32 -25.57 -18.36 -10.46
C THR A 32 -25.15 -19.79 -10.10
N LYS A 33 -23.85 -20.08 -10.18
CA LYS A 33 -23.31 -21.44 -10.07
C LYS A 33 -22.48 -21.64 -8.81
N PHE A 34 -21.62 -20.69 -8.47
CA PHE A 34 -20.56 -20.89 -7.48
C PHE A 34 -20.78 -20.14 -6.16
N ARG A 35 -21.97 -19.53 -5.97
CA ARG A 35 -22.28 -18.68 -4.81
C ARG A 35 -21.87 -19.29 -3.47
N SER A 36 -22.17 -20.57 -3.25
CA SER A 36 -21.85 -21.27 -1.99
C SER A 36 -20.36 -21.31 -1.67
N ILE A 37 -19.49 -21.18 -2.68
CA ILE A 37 -18.03 -21.23 -2.57
C ILE A 37 -17.43 -19.81 -2.62
N VAL A 38 -17.82 -18.98 -3.60
CA VAL A 38 -17.24 -17.63 -3.77
C VAL A 38 -17.61 -16.65 -2.65
N GLN A 39 -18.66 -16.91 -1.89
CA GLN A 39 -19.08 -16.05 -0.78
C GLN A 39 -18.29 -16.28 0.51
N LEU A 40 -17.44 -17.31 0.58
CA LEU A 40 -16.71 -17.66 1.79
C LEU A 40 -15.61 -16.62 2.05
N ASP A 41 -15.79 -15.80 3.08
CA ASP A 41 -14.81 -14.83 3.60
C ASP A 41 -14.06 -15.41 4.82
N PHE A 42 -13.28 -14.61 5.55
CA PHE A 42 -12.54 -15.11 6.71
C PHE A 42 -13.39 -15.70 7.83
N LYS A 43 -14.71 -15.47 7.86
CA LYS A 43 -15.62 -16.16 8.81
C LYS A 43 -15.64 -17.67 8.57
N TYR A 44 -15.28 -18.12 7.36
CA TYR A 44 -15.08 -19.54 7.03
C TYR A 44 -14.16 -20.23 8.04
N LEU A 45 -13.06 -19.59 8.44
CA LEU A 45 -12.05 -20.20 9.32
C LEU A 45 -12.64 -20.60 10.68
N SER A 46 -13.60 -19.82 11.20
CA SER A 46 -14.30 -20.11 12.46
C SER A 46 -15.40 -21.18 12.33
N LYS A 47 -15.83 -21.52 11.12
CA LYS A 47 -16.96 -22.42 10.83
C LYS A 47 -16.57 -23.55 9.88
N LYS A 48 -15.27 -23.84 9.79
CA LYS A 48 -14.66 -24.71 8.79
C LYS A 48 -15.36 -26.07 8.69
N GLU A 49 -15.48 -26.77 9.81
CA GLU A 49 -16.06 -28.13 9.84
C GLU A 49 -17.50 -28.18 9.31
N GLN A 50 -18.36 -27.25 9.75
CA GLN A 50 -19.75 -27.18 9.30
C GLN A 50 -19.85 -26.87 7.80
N ILE A 51 -19.06 -25.91 7.33
CA ILE A 51 -19.08 -25.49 5.92
C ILE A 51 -18.54 -26.60 5.02
N GLU A 52 -17.43 -27.24 5.36
CA GLU A 52 -16.87 -28.33 4.54
C GLU A 52 -17.83 -29.53 4.45
N LYS A 53 -18.47 -29.92 5.56
CA LYS A 53 -19.50 -30.98 5.55
C LYS A 53 -20.67 -30.67 4.60
N ASP A 54 -21.05 -29.40 4.47
CA ASP A 54 -22.09 -28.99 3.53
C ASP A 54 -21.60 -28.97 2.08
N LEU A 55 -20.34 -28.59 1.83
CA LEU A 55 -19.74 -28.56 0.50
C LEU A 55 -19.42 -29.97 -0.04
N GLU A 56 -19.09 -30.92 0.83
CA GLU A 56 -18.88 -32.34 0.49
C GLU A 56 -20.09 -32.98 -0.19
N LYS A 57 -21.30 -32.46 0.07
CA LYS A 57 -22.53 -32.92 -0.60
C LYS A 57 -22.53 -32.68 -2.10
N ASN A 58 -21.65 -31.80 -2.62
CA ASN A 58 -21.55 -31.49 -4.04
C ASN A 58 -20.11 -31.35 -4.53
N LEU A 59 -19.35 -32.45 -4.48
CA LEU A 59 -17.95 -32.51 -4.95
C LEU A 59 -17.79 -32.07 -6.41
N ARG A 60 -18.76 -32.39 -7.29
CA ARG A 60 -18.71 -31.99 -8.72
C ARG A 60 -18.68 -30.47 -8.89
N LEU A 61 -19.45 -29.74 -8.07
CA LEU A 61 -19.44 -28.28 -8.10
C LEU A 61 -18.07 -27.73 -7.66
N GLN A 62 -17.45 -28.34 -6.64
CA GLN A 62 -16.13 -27.94 -6.16
C GLN A 62 -15.04 -28.17 -7.21
N SER A 63 -15.00 -29.35 -7.83
CA SER A 63 -14.04 -29.64 -8.91
C SER A 63 -14.22 -28.67 -10.08
N HIS A 64 -15.46 -28.36 -10.45
CA HIS A 64 -15.75 -27.43 -11.53
C HIS A 64 -15.42 -25.97 -11.18
N PHE A 65 -15.59 -25.58 -9.91
CA PHE A 65 -15.18 -24.27 -9.41
C PHE A 65 -13.66 -24.09 -9.56
N TYR A 66 -12.88 -25.05 -9.06
CA TYR A 66 -11.43 -24.95 -9.12
C TYR A 66 -10.90 -25.03 -10.54
N SER A 67 -11.48 -25.85 -11.43
CA SER A 67 -11.07 -25.85 -12.84
C SER A 67 -11.41 -24.52 -13.55
N SER A 68 -12.54 -23.89 -13.20
CA SER A 68 -12.97 -22.62 -13.82
C SER A 68 -12.11 -21.43 -13.39
N PHE A 69 -11.71 -21.37 -12.12
CA PHE A 69 -10.94 -20.24 -11.58
C PHE A 69 -9.45 -20.54 -11.38
N GLN A 70 -8.94 -21.69 -11.83
CA GLN A 70 -7.55 -22.09 -11.61
C GLN A 70 -6.51 -21.01 -11.98
N PRO A 71 -6.55 -20.39 -13.19
CA PRO A 71 -5.51 -19.44 -13.57
C PRO A 71 -5.46 -18.22 -12.67
N VAL A 72 -6.63 -17.70 -12.28
CA VAL A 72 -6.71 -16.52 -11.41
C VAL A 72 -6.31 -16.85 -9.97
N LEU A 73 -6.72 -18.02 -9.45
CA LEU A 73 -6.34 -18.44 -8.10
C LEU A 73 -4.83 -18.65 -7.97
N ILE A 74 -4.17 -19.25 -8.97
CA ILE A 74 -2.71 -19.41 -8.97
C ILE A 74 -2.00 -18.05 -8.98
N ALA A 75 -2.48 -17.09 -9.78
CA ALA A 75 -1.85 -15.77 -9.83
C ALA A 75 -2.00 -15.01 -8.49
N PHE A 76 -3.17 -15.06 -7.87
CA PHE A 76 -3.36 -14.48 -6.54
C PHE A 76 -2.61 -15.21 -5.43
N GLU A 77 -2.46 -16.53 -5.52
CA GLU A 77 -1.63 -17.32 -4.61
C GLU A 77 -0.18 -16.86 -4.66
N GLN A 78 0.39 -16.71 -5.87
CA GLN A 78 1.73 -16.17 -6.06
C GLN A 78 1.87 -14.75 -5.49
N LEU A 79 0.91 -13.86 -5.80
CA LEU A 79 0.90 -12.51 -5.25
C LEU A 79 0.92 -12.50 -3.72
N PHE A 80 0.03 -13.27 -3.09
CA PHE A 80 -0.06 -13.31 -1.63
C PHE A 80 1.19 -13.92 -0.99
N SER A 81 1.77 -14.96 -1.60
CA SER A 81 3.05 -15.52 -1.15
C SER A 81 4.19 -14.50 -1.24
N SER A 82 4.31 -13.77 -2.35
CA SER A 82 5.33 -12.72 -2.50
C SER A 82 5.15 -11.57 -1.52
N ILE A 83 3.89 -11.17 -1.25
CA ILE A 83 3.59 -10.18 -0.20
C ILE A 83 4.06 -10.69 1.17
N ALA A 84 3.72 -11.94 1.52
CA ALA A 84 4.09 -12.51 2.80
C ALA A 84 5.61 -12.63 2.97
N GLU A 85 6.32 -13.04 1.92
CA GLU A 85 7.78 -13.12 1.91
C GLU A 85 8.41 -11.74 2.10
N PHE A 86 7.98 -10.74 1.32
CA PHE A 86 8.51 -9.38 1.41
C PHE A 86 8.27 -8.76 2.80
N VAL A 87 7.03 -8.76 3.28
CA VAL A 87 6.67 -8.10 4.55
C VAL A 87 7.32 -8.79 5.74
N GLN A 88 7.32 -10.14 5.76
CA GLN A 88 7.93 -10.86 6.89
C GLN A 88 9.45 -10.74 6.88
N THR A 89 10.10 -10.79 5.71
CA THR A 89 11.55 -10.59 5.61
C THR A 89 11.94 -9.20 6.09
N PHE A 90 11.24 -8.17 5.63
CA PHE A 90 11.51 -6.79 6.03
C PHE A 90 11.24 -6.56 7.53
N THR A 91 10.10 -7.01 8.05
CA THR A 91 9.79 -6.84 9.48
C THR A 91 10.74 -7.63 10.37
N LYS A 92 11.18 -8.82 9.95
CA LYS A 92 12.21 -9.60 10.64
C LYS A 92 13.55 -8.85 10.66
N TYR A 93 13.99 -8.34 9.51
CA TYR A 93 15.19 -7.54 9.41
C TYR A 93 15.16 -6.35 10.38
N VAL A 94 14.07 -5.56 10.38
CA VAL A 94 13.96 -4.40 11.26
C VAL A 94 14.00 -4.81 12.74
N LYS A 95 13.35 -5.91 13.12
CA LYS A 95 13.36 -6.42 14.50
C LYS A 95 14.74 -6.92 14.95
N GLU A 96 15.50 -7.54 14.05
CA GLU A 96 16.81 -8.11 14.36
C GLU A 96 17.90 -7.03 14.43
N PHE A 97 17.88 -6.07 13.48
CA PHE A 97 19.01 -5.17 13.26
C PHE A 97 18.79 -3.74 13.77
N TYR A 98 17.56 -3.35 14.10
CA TYR A 98 17.25 -2.00 14.55
C TYR A 98 17.19 -1.85 16.08
N ASN A 99 18.24 -2.33 16.76
CA ASN A 99 18.43 -2.19 18.21
C ASN A 99 19.26 -0.97 18.63
N VAL A 100 19.85 -0.23 17.67
CA VAL A 100 20.74 0.91 17.92
C VAL A 100 20.31 2.12 17.09
N GLU A 101 20.36 3.30 17.71
CA GLU A 101 20.05 4.57 17.05
C GLU A 101 21.15 4.91 16.04
N LYS A 102 20.84 4.82 14.75
CA LYS A 102 21.78 5.23 13.69
C LYS A 102 21.72 6.75 13.54
N THR A 103 22.82 7.43 13.85
CA THR A 103 22.93 8.89 13.67
C THR A 103 23.41 9.29 12.28
N ASN A 104 24.07 8.39 11.55
CA ASN A 104 24.59 8.68 10.22
C ASN A 104 23.64 8.18 9.13
N VAL A 105 23.17 9.10 8.28
CA VAL A 105 22.47 8.76 7.05
C VAL A 105 23.47 8.16 6.06
N ASN A 106 23.19 6.94 5.63
CA ASN A 106 23.99 6.21 4.65
C ASN A 106 23.04 5.48 3.70
N ARG A 107 23.62 4.78 2.72
CA ARG A 107 22.82 4.03 1.73
C ARG A 107 21.86 3.03 2.36
N THR A 108 22.24 2.37 3.45
CA THR A 108 21.35 1.44 4.18
C THR A 108 20.14 2.16 4.76
N ALA A 109 20.33 3.32 5.39
CA ALA A 109 19.23 4.09 5.96
C ALA A 109 18.24 4.58 4.89
N GLU A 110 18.74 4.94 3.70
CA GLU A 110 17.89 5.31 2.57
C GLU A 110 17.07 4.11 2.07
N LEU A 111 17.70 2.94 1.95
CA LEU A 111 17.01 1.70 1.57
C LEU A 111 15.96 1.30 2.62
N GLU A 112 16.26 1.48 3.90
CA GLU A 112 15.32 1.25 5.00
C GLU A 112 14.09 2.15 4.87
N ALA A 113 14.29 3.45 4.59
CA ALA A 113 13.20 4.39 4.33
C ALA A 113 12.41 4.00 3.06
N TYR A 114 13.08 3.52 2.02
CA TYR A 114 12.45 3.05 0.79
C TYR A 114 11.59 1.80 1.02
N CYS A 115 12.09 0.81 1.77
CA CYS A 115 11.32 -0.39 2.11
C CYS A 115 10.10 -0.07 2.98
N LEU A 116 10.20 0.92 3.89
CA LEU A 116 9.03 1.44 4.61
C LEU A 116 8.00 2.06 3.66
N TYR A 117 8.47 2.87 2.70
CA TYR A 117 7.62 3.46 1.66
C TYR A 117 6.90 2.39 0.83
N ILE A 118 7.61 1.39 0.31
CA ILE A 118 7.01 0.28 -0.45
C ILE A 118 6.02 -0.50 0.41
N SER A 119 6.33 -0.75 1.68
CA SER A 119 5.43 -1.44 2.61
C SER A 119 4.11 -0.67 2.81
N GLY A 120 4.18 0.67 2.93
CA GLY A 120 2.99 1.50 3.02
C GLY A 120 2.20 1.57 1.71
N LEU A 121 2.87 1.69 0.56
CA LEU A 121 2.22 1.62 -0.75
C LEU A 121 1.49 0.30 -0.96
N LEU A 122 2.07 -0.81 -0.51
CA LEU A 122 1.47 -2.13 -0.61
C LEU A 122 0.11 -2.15 0.10
N LEU A 123 0.03 -1.59 1.31
CA LEU A 123 -1.23 -1.46 2.03
C LEU A 123 -2.24 -0.55 1.30
N ILE A 124 -1.79 0.62 0.82
CA ILE A 124 -2.63 1.55 0.04
C ILE A 124 -3.20 0.85 -1.20
N TYR A 125 -2.36 0.12 -1.93
CA TYR A 125 -2.74 -0.55 -3.18
C TYR A 125 -3.68 -1.71 -2.93
N LEU A 126 -3.45 -2.49 -1.87
CA LEU A 126 -4.40 -3.53 -1.48
C LEU A 126 -5.77 -2.93 -1.17
N ASP A 127 -5.83 -1.86 -0.37
CA ASP A 127 -7.11 -1.29 0.03
C ASP A 127 -7.85 -0.60 -1.13
N MET A 128 -7.10 0.03 -2.03
CA MET A 128 -7.67 0.72 -3.20
C MET A 128 -8.06 -0.22 -4.34
N TYR A 129 -7.24 -1.22 -4.67
CA TYR A 129 -7.43 -2.07 -5.85
C TYR A 129 -8.00 -3.45 -5.52
N LEU A 130 -7.80 -3.95 -4.30
CA LEU A 130 -8.28 -5.26 -3.84
C LEU A 130 -9.02 -5.13 -2.50
N PRO A 131 -10.23 -4.54 -2.48
CA PRO A 131 -11.00 -4.33 -1.25
C PRO A 131 -11.10 -5.57 -0.37
N GLY A 132 -11.08 -5.37 0.96
CA GLY A 132 -11.07 -6.41 1.99
C GLY A 132 -11.93 -7.63 1.67
N PRO A 133 -13.24 -7.48 1.46
CA PRO A 133 -14.11 -8.63 1.19
C PRO A 133 -13.68 -9.42 -0.04
N ILE A 134 -13.20 -8.77 -1.10
CA ILE A 134 -12.76 -9.44 -2.34
C ILE A 134 -11.51 -10.29 -2.07
N ARG A 135 -10.47 -9.69 -1.50
CA ARG A 135 -9.20 -10.40 -1.23
C ARG A 135 -9.37 -11.52 -0.20
N GLU A 136 -10.23 -11.35 0.80
CA GLU A 136 -10.58 -12.40 1.75
C GLU A 136 -11.21 -13.61 1.06
N ARG A 137 -12.21 -13.39 0.20
CA ARG A 137 -12.87 -14.47 -0.56
C ARG A 137 -11.91 -15.23 -1.48
N ILE A 138 -11.05 -14.50 -2.19
CA ILE A 138 -10.02 -15.10 -3.05
C ILE A 138 -9.05 -15.92 -2.20
N TYR A 139 -8.57 -15.37 -1.09
CA TYR A 139 -7.65 -16.08 -0.21
C TYR A 139 -8.28 -17.35 0.38
N ILE A 140 -9.56 -17.32 0.78
CA ILE A 140 -10.24 -18.54 1.26
C ILE A 140 -10.36 -19.59 0.16
N ALA A 141 -10.60 -19.21 -1.10
CA ALA A 141 -10.59 -20.17 -2.20
C ALA A 141 -9.20 -20.82 -2.39
N ILE A 142 -8.11 -20.05 -2.28
CA ILE A 142 -6.73 -20.56 -2.33
C ILE A 142 -6.45 -21.47 -1.12
N TYR A 143 -6.73 -20.98 0.08
CA TYR A 143 -6.58 -21.68 1.35
C TYR A 143 -7.31 -23.03 1.31
N ARG A 144 -8.54 -23.10 0.79
CA ARG A 144 -9.30 -24.36 0.70
C ARG A 144 -8.71 -25.36 -0.29
N LYS A 145 -8.03 -24.90 -1.34
CA LYS A 145 -7.45 -25.77 -2.38
C LYS A 145 -6.20 -26.51 -1.88
N SER A 146 -5.41 -25.88 -1.01
CA SER A 146 -4.11 -26.39 -0.61
C SER A 146 -4.14 -27.11 0.73
N ASP A 147 -3.43 -28.23 0.83
CA ASP A 147 -3.12 -28.91 2.08
C ASP A 147 -1.98 -28.22 2.84
N VAL A 148 -1.09 -27.53 2.11
CA VAL A 148 0.03 -26.78 2.66
C VAL A 148 -0.31 -25.29 2.72
N ARG A 149 -0.13 -24.68 3.90
CA ARG A 149 -0.64 -23.34 4.22
C ARG A 149 0.48 -22.45 4.73
N GLU A 150 1.45 -22.17 3.86
CA GLU A 150 2.57 -21.30 4.19
C GLU A 150 2.08 -19.90 4.55
N ASN A 151 2.64 -19.32 5.62
CA ASN A 151 2.33 -17.97 6.10
C ASN A 151 0.84 -17.71 6.37
N ALA A 152 0.02 -18.74 6.61
CA ALA A 152 -1.43 -18.57 6.62
C ALA A 152 -1.94 -17.69 7.77
N GLU A 153 -1.36 -17.81 8.97
CA GLU A 153 -1.70 -16.92 10.09
C GLU A 153 -1.40 -15.46 9.74
N PHE A 154 -0.19 -15.18 9.28
CA PHE A 154 0.22 -13.86 8.80
C PHE A 154 -0.72 -13.34 7.71
N LEU A 155 -1.02 -14.14 6.68
CA LEU A 155 -1.86 -13.71 5.56
C LEU A 155 -3.31 -13.42 5.98
N VAL A 156 -3.86 -14.19 6.91
CA VAL A 156 -5.20 -13.92 7.45
C VAL A 156 -5.22 -12.60 8.20
N ASP A 157 -4.25 -12.32 9.06
CA ASP A 157 -4.20 -11.05 9.78
C ASP A 157 -3.90 -9.87 8.84
N PHE A 158 -2.98 -10.07 7.91
CA PHE A 158 -2.52 -9.04 6.99
C PHE A 158 -3.56 -8.65 5.95
N LEU A 159 -4.27 -9.62 5.34
CA LEU A 159 -5.26 -9.35 4.30
C LEU A 159 -6.62 -8.92 4.84
N LYS A 160 -6.84 -9.02 6.16
CA LYS A 160 -8.11 -8.64 6.76
C LYS A 160 -8.43 -7.17 6.49
N GLU A 161 -9.70 -6.86 6.35
CA GLU A 161 -10.13 -5.47 6.35
C GLU A 161 -9.86 -4.84 7.74
N VAL A 162 -9.12 -3.73 7.75
CA VAL A 162 -8.87 -2.96 8.97
C VAL A 162 -9.71 -1.70 8.88
N SER A 163 -10.54 -1.46 9.91
CA SER A 163 -11.31 -0.22 10.03
C SER A 163 -10.37 0.98 9.91
N ALA A 164 -10.83 2.07 9.29
CA ALA A 164 -10.10 3.33 9.05
C ALA A 164 -9.78 4.11 10.35
N SER A 165 -9.35 3.42 11.40
CA SER A 165 -8.80 3.97 12.63
C SER A 165 -7.45 4.63 12.38
N ASN A 166 -7.00 5.44 13.36
CA ASN A 166 -5.77 6.20 13.29
C ASN A 166 -4.50 5.33 13.15
N ASP A 167 -4.54 4.03 13.47
CA ASP A 167 -3.35 3.18 13.49
C ASP A 167 -3.35 2.10 12.39
N SER A 168 -4.17 2.24 11.35
CA SER A 168 -4.47 1.13 10.41
C SER A 168 -3.24 0.54 9.69
N MET A 169 -2.17 1.31 9.45
CA MET A 169 -0.96 0.79 8.78
C MET A 169 -0.01 0.09 9.76
N ILE A 170 0.26 0.69 10.92
CA ILE A 170 1.16 0.09 11.92
C ILE A 170 0.56 -1.17 12.56
N LEU A 171 -0.77 -1.27 12.60
CA LEU A 171 -1.47 -2.50 13.00
C LEU A 171 -1.26 -3.65 12.00
N ARG A 172 -1.12 -3.38 10.70
CA ARG A 172 -0.91 -4.41 9.67
C ARG A 172 0.55 -4.77 9.48
N ILE A 173 1.46 -3.81 9.64
CA ILE A 173 2.91 -4.03 9.56
C ILE A 173 3.54 -3.44 10.82
N PRO A 174 3.65 -4.23 11.90
CA PRO A 174 4.18 -3.74 13.17
C PRO A 174 5.69 -3.54 13.09
N LEU A 175 6.11 -2.27 13.22
CA LEU A 175 7.51 -1.84 13.18
C LEU A 175 7.85 -1.05 14.46
N PRO A 176 9.10 -1.11 14.95
CA PRO A 176 9.52 -0.31 16.10
C PRO A 176 9.41 1.19 15.83
N GLU A 177 8.88 1.97 16.78
CA GLU A 177 8.74 3.43 16.65
C GLU A 177 10.10 4.11 16.35
N LYS A 178 11.18 3.62 16.99
CA LYS A 178 12.54 4.12 16.75
C LYS A 178 12.99 3.95 15.29
N PHE A 179 12.60 2.86 14.65
CA PHE A 179 12.88 2.64 13.23
C PHE A 179 12.14 3.66 12.37
N ILE A 180 10.83 3.79 12.58
CA ILE A 180 9.99 4.75 11.86
C ILE A 180 10.54 6.18 12.00
N ARG A 181 10.85 6.59 13.24
CA ARG A 181 11.41 7.92 13.50
C ARG A 181 12.75 8.17 12.82
N SER A 182 13.60 7.15 12.70
CA SER A 182 14.85 7.25 11.97
C SER A 182 14.64 7.42 10.48
N THR A 183 13.68 6.71 9.88
CA THR A 183 13.37 6.91 8.46
C THR A 183 12.95 8.35 8.15
N PHE A 184 12.22 9.02 9.06
CA PHE A 184 11.92 10.45 8.91
C PHE A 184 13.18 11.30 8.87
N HIS A 185 14.13 11.06 9.78
CA HIS A 185 15.40 11.78 9.80
C HIS A 185 16.18 11.54 8.50
N THR A 186 16.25 10.29 8.03
CA THR A 186 16.88 9.95 6.75
C THR A 186 16.23 10.68 5.58
N ILE A 187 14.90 10.69 5.49
CA ILE A 187 14.18 11.39 4.40
C ILE A 187 14.42 12.90 4.45
N GLU A 188 14.47 13.49 5.64
CA GLU A 188 14.78 14.93 5.78
C GLU A 188 16.18 15.26 5.25
N VAL A 189 17.18 14.43 5.56
CA VAL A 189 18.60 14.73 5.32
C VAL A 189 19.14 14.19 3.99
N MET A 190 18.57 13.13 3.40
CA MET A 190 19.07 12.53 2.16
C MET A 190 19.19 13.55 1.03
N GLU A 191 20.18 13.42 0.15
CA GLU A 191 20.32 14.30 -1.02
C GLU A 191 19.39 13.85 -2.15
N GLU A 192 18.98 14.78 -3.03
CA GLU A 192 17.97 14.49 -4.08
C GLU A 192 18.38 13.40 -5.10
N SER A 193 19.65 12.99 -5.14
CA SER A 193 20.17 12.01 -6.10
C SER A 193 20.19 10.56 -5.62
N SER A 194 19.79 10.25 -4.38
CA SER A 194 20.05 8.91 -3.82
C SER A 194 18.95 7.88 -4.06
N LEU A 195 17.69 8.29 -4.19
CA LEU A 195 16.57 7.41 -4.55
C LEU A 195 15.77 8.03 -5.70
N PRO A 196 15.22 7.21 -6.61
CA PRO A 196 14.40 7.72 -7.71
C PRO A 196 13.06 8.30 -7.21
N THR A 197 12.65 7.97 -5.98
CA THR A 197 11.38 8.40 -5.40
C THR A 197 11.55 9.73 -4.66
N PRO A 198 10.72 10.76 -4.95
CA PRO A 198 10.82 12.06 -4.28
C PRO A 198 10.57 11.97 -2.77
N LYS A 199 11.25 12.81 -1.99
CA LYS A 199 11.07 12.93 -0.53
C LYS A 199 9.62 13.11 -0.11
N THR A 200 8.81 13.81 -0.92
CA THR A 200 7.38 14.02 -0.66
C THR A 200 6.61 12.71 -0.60
N HIS A 201 6.94 11.75 -1.47
CA HIS A 201 6.28 10.45 -1.55
C HIS A 201 6.72 9.58 -0.38
N LEU A 202 8.03 9.52 -0.13
CA LEU A 202 8.59 8.80 1.03
C LEU A 202 7.97 9.31 2.34
N MET A 203 8.04 10.62 2.58
CA MET A 203 7.56 11.22 3.82
C MET A 203 6.04 11.06 3.99
N TYR A 204 5.26 11.23 2.92
CA TYR A 204 3.80 11.11 3.00
C TYR A 204 3.38 9.72 3.45
N VAL A 205 3.96 8.67 2.84
CA VAL A 205 3.63 7.28 3.17
C VAL A 205 4.20 6.89 4.53
N SER A 206 5.45 7.25 4.84
CA SER A 206 6.07 6.93 6.14
C SER A 206 5.29 7.57 7.31
N LEU A 207 4.77 8.79 7.16
CA LEU A 207 3.95 9.43 8.21
C LEU A 207 2.64 8.70 8.50
N GLN A 208 2.14 7.87 7.58
CA GLN A 208 0.94 7.05 7.85
C GLN A 208 1.19 5.95 8.88
N PHE A 209 2.46 5.60 9.12
CA PHE A 209 2.89 4.70 10.20
C PHE A 209 3.04 5.42 11.56
N ASP A 210 3.03 6.77 11.57
CA ASP A 210 3.09 7.59 12.79
C ASP A 210 2.05 8.72 12.73
N ARG A 211 0.78 8.34 12.85
CA ARG A 211 -0.33 9.31 12.82
C ARG A 211 -0.42 10.17 14.08
N GLN A 212 0.29 9.79 15.14
CA GLN A 212 0.42 10.64 16.33
C GLN A 212 1.19 11.91 16.00
N THR A 213 2.28 11.82 15.23
CA THR A 213 2.99 12.99 14.71
C THR A 213 2.04 13.88 13.88
N LEU A 214 1.25 13.30 12.96
CA LEU A 214 0.27 14.05 12.15
C LEU A 214 -0.76 14.79 13.02
N SER A 215 -1.20 14.18 14.12
CA SER A 215 -2.28 14.71 14.97
C SER A 215 -1.77 15.72 16.00
N ASN A 216 -0.67 15.41 16.67
CA ASN A 216 -0.30 16.02 17.95
C ASN A 216 1.03 16.79 17.93
N ASP A 217 1.91 16.60 16.94
CA ASP A 217 3.21 17.27 16.89
C ASP A 217 3.20 18.47 15.92
N SER A 218 2.69 19.59 16.40
CA SER A 218 2.56 20.82 15.60
C SER A 218 3.92 21.39 15.15
N ALA A 219 4.97 21.30 15.97
CA ALA A 219 6.28 21.81 15.63
C ALA A 219 6.92 20.99 14.50
N ARG A 220 6.88 19.66 14.61
CA ARG A 220 7.43 18.76 13.59
C ARG A 220 6.64 18.85 12.29
N MET A 221 5.32 18.86 12.35
CA MET A 221 4.50 19.01 11.14
C MET A 221 4.73 20.34 10.43
N THR A 222 4.89 21.44 11.17
CA THR A 222 5.25 22.74 10.58
C THR A 222 6.60 22.68 9.87
N LYS A 223 7.61 22.04 10.46
CA LYS A 223 8.91 21.85 9.83
C LYS A 223 8.80 21.01 8.56
N ILE A 224 8.16 19.84 8.63
CA ILE A 224 7.98 18.90 7.52
C ILE A 224 7.25 19.55 6.34
N VAL A 225 6.12 20.23 6.60
CA VAL A 225 5.35 20.88 5.55
C VAL A 225 6.18 21.98 4.87
N ASN A 226 6.89 22.78 5.66
CA ASN A 226 7.72 23.86 5.12
C ASN A 226 8.91 23.37 4.29
N SER A 227 9.52 22.24 4.64
CA SER A 227 10.72 21.75 3.97
C SER A 227 10.43 20.76 2.83
N ILE A 228 9.34 19.98 2.92
CA ILE A 228 9.08 18.86 1.99
C ILE A 228 7.85 19.15 1.11
N PHE A 229 6.74 19.61 1.69
CA PHE A 229 5.46 19.70 0.97
C PHE A 229 5.13 21.10 0.44
N ARG A 230 6.00 22.08 0.66
CA ARG A 230 5.77 23.49 0.30
C ARG A 230 5.38 23.68 -1.17
N GLU A 231 6.06 23.01 -2.09
CA GLU A 231 5.81 23.15 -3.53
C GLU A 231 5.00 21.99 -4.12
N THR A 232 4.89 20.85 -3.41
CA THR A 232 4.26 19.63 -3.92
C THR A 232 3.35 19.00 -2.86
N TRP A 233 2.04 19.13 -3.05
CA TRP A 233 1.02 18.53 -2.17
C TRP A 233 0.02 17.63 -2.89
N VAL A 234 0.17 17.46 -4.21
CA VAL A 234 -0.54 16.43 -4.99
C VAL A 234 0.51 15.42 -5.45
N LEU A 235 0.37 14.19 -4.98
CA LEU A 235 1.35 13.12 -5.15
C LEU A 235 0.80 12.07 -6.12
N ASN A 236 1.65 11.59 -7.03
CA ASN A 236 1.34 10.45 -7.87
C ASN A 236 2.08 9.23 -7.30
N LEU A 237 1.38 8.46 -6.48
CA LEU A 237 1.92 7.27 -5.82
C LEU A 237 2.03 6.07 -6.77
N GLY A 238 1.87 6.26 -8.08
CA GLY A 238 1.98 5.22 -9.12
C GLY A 238 0.64 4.56 -9.47
N PHE A 239 0.56 3.97 -10.66
CA PHE A 239 -0.59 3.18 -11.14
C PHE A 239 -1.97 3.86 -11.06
N GLY A 240 -2.02 5.20 -11.04
CA GLY A 240 -3.27 5.97 -10.91
C GLY A 240 -3.65 6.31 -9.46
N ALA A 241 -2.82 5.93 -8.49
CA ALA A 241 -2.94 6.30 -7.08
C ALA A 241 -2.56 7.78 -6.88
N ILE A 242 -3.50 8.69 -7.11
CA ILE A 242 -3.28 10.13 -6.88
C ILE A 242 -3.73 10.48 -5.47
N CYS A 243 -2.85 11.13 -4.73
CA CYS A 243 -3.12 11.57 -3.37
C CYS A 243 -2.98 13.09 -3.25
N ASN A 244 -4.05 13.76 -2.86
CA ASN A 244 -3.98 15.12 -2.36
C ASN A 244 -3.68 15.10 -0.86
N VAL A 245 -2.54 15.67 -0.46
CA VAL A 245 -2.08 15.66 0.94
C VAL A 245 -3.07 16.40 1.86
N PHE A 246 -3.79 17.41 1.36
CA PHE A 246 -4.87 18.06 2.12
C PHE A 246 -5.98 17.08 2.49
N ASP A 247 -6.45 16.29 1.53
CA ASP A 247 -7.52 15.31 1.75
C ASP A 247 -7.04 14.19 2.67
N GLY A 248 -5.82 13.71 2.44
CA GLY A 248 -5.21 12.66 3.26
C GLY A 248 -4.97 13.07 4.72
N TRP A 249 -4.75 14.35 4.99
CA TRP A 249 -4.45 14.88 6.32
C TRP A 249 -5.57 15.71 6.96
N TYR A 250 -6.75 15.79 6.35
CA TYR A 250 -7.87 16.59 6.83
C TYR A 250 -8.24 16.32 8.30
N ASN A 251 -8.19 15.05 8.74
CA ASN A 251 -8.55 14.64 10.09
C ASN A 251 -7.40 14.80 11.12
N TYR A 252 -6.22 15.24 10.71
CA TYR A 252 -5.05 15.35 11.59
C TYR A 252 -4.73 16.81 11.89
N LYS A 253 -5.07 17.25 13.10
CA LYS A 253 -5.02 18.66 13.51
C LYS A 253 -3.66 19.35 13.24
N SER A 254 -2.55 18.75 13.68
CA SER A 254 -1.22 19.37 13.53
C SER A 254 -0.79 19.48 12.06
N ALA A 255 -1.03 18.43 11.29
CA ALA A 255 -0.76 18.39 9.85
C ALA A 255 -1.62 19.39 9.07
N TRP A 256 -2.93 19.40 9.33
CA TRP A 256 -3.88 20.32 8.69
C TRP A 256 -3.55 21.78 8.93
N ASN A 257 -3.21 22.14 10.18
CA ASN A 257 -2.82 23.50 10.52
C ASN A 257 -1.51 23.92 9.82
N ALA A 258 -0.52 23.02 9.78
CA ALA A 258 0.75 23.29 9.10
C ALA A 258 0.57 23.50 7.58
N LEU A 259 -0.27 22.69 6.93
CA LEU A 259 -0.62 22.84 5.51
C LEU A 259 -1.27 24.20 5.24
N ASN A 260 -2.33 24.56 5.97
CA ASN A 260 -3.05 25.82 5.75
C ASN A 260 -2.18 27.07 6.02
N ALA A 261 -1.24 26.98 6.97
CA ALA A 261 -0.32 28.08 7.24
C ALA A 261 0.74 28.25 6.13
N THR A 262 1.10 27.18 5.42
CA THR A 262 2.20 27.18 4.44
C THR A 262 1.71 27.35 3.02
N ILE A 263 0.68 26.62 2.63
CA ILE A 263 0.18 26.53 1.25
C ILE A 263 -1.07 27.42 1.16
N THR A 264 -0.83 28.71 0.92
CA THR A 264 -1.92 29.68 0.70
C THR A 264 -2.38 29.66 -0.76
N GLN A 265 -3.59 30.16 -1.01
CA GLN A 265 -4.09 30.29 -2.40
C GLN A 265 -3.17 31.16 -3.25
N GLN A 266 -2.59 32.22 -2.67
CA GLN A 266 -1.61 33.08 -3.35
C GLN A 266 -0.35 32.30 -3.74
N GLU A 267 0.16 31.47 -2.84
CA GLU A 267 1.35 30.64 -3.10
C GLU A 267 1.07 29.57 -4.17
N ALA A 268 -0.12 28.95 -4.13
CA ALA A 268 -0.53 28.00 -5.16
C ALA A 268 -0.62 28.65 -6.55
N TYR A 269 -1.20 29.85 -6.66
CA TYR A 269 -1.22 30.60 -7.92
C TYR A 269 0.19 31.00 -8.37
N ARG A 270 1.05 31.44 -7.45
CA ARG A 270 2.44 31.80 -7.74
C ARG A 270 3.21 30.61 -8.33
N LEU A 271 3.03 29.41 -7.78
CA LEU A 271 3.64 28.19 -8.30
C LEU A 271 3.08 27.82 -9.67
N LEU A 272 1.76 27.92 -9.86
CA LEU A 272 1.13 27.68 -11.16
C LEU A 272 1.71 28.61 -12.24
N GLU A 273 1.79 29.92 -11.97
CA GLU A 273 2.37 30.88 -12.91
C GLU A 273 3.84 30.58 -13.22
N LYS A 274 4.64 30.22 -12.20
CA LYS A 274 6.04 29.81 -12.36
C LYS A 274 6.15 28.61 -13.31
N HIS A 275 5.37 27.55 -13.09
CA HIS A 275 5.40 26.36 -13.94
C HIS A 275 4.84 26.62 -15.34
N GLN A 276 3.78 27.42 -15.46
CA GLN A 276 3.21 27.79 -16.75
C GLN A 276 4.21 28.58 -17.61
N LYS A 277 4.96 29.52 -17.01
CA LYS A 277 6.03 30.25 -17.71
C LYS A 277 7.08 29.29 -18.24
N VAL A 278 7.56 28.35 -17.41
CA VAL A 278 8.50 27.31 -17.87
C VAL A 278 7.92 26.54 -19.06
N VAL A 279 6.65 26.11 -18.99
CA VAL A 279 6.01 25.39 -20.11
C VAL A 279 5.94 26.23 -21.38
N VAL A 280 5.62 27.52 -21.27
CA VAL A 280 5.51 28.43 -22.42
C VAL A 280 6.87 28.75 -23.03
N ASP A 281 7.88 29.00 -22.19
CA ASP A 281 9.23 29.36 -22.61
C ASP A 281 10.00 28.15 -23.15
N THR A 282 9.69 26.95 -22.64
CA THR A 282 10.22 25.69 -23.17
C THR A 282 9.55 25.42 -24.51
N HIS A 283 10.28 25.65 -25.60
CA HIS A 283 9.84 25.28 -26.93
C HIS A 283 9.81 23.76 -27.03
N PHE A 284 8.71 23.14 -26.60
CA PHE A 284 8.50 21.72 -26.85
C PHE A 284 8.55 21.50 -28.36
N PRO A 285 9.37 20.56 -28.86
CA PRO A 285 9.39 20.28 -30.28
C PRO A 285 7.96 19.91 -30.68
N LYS A 286 7.36 20.72 -31.57
CA LYS A 286 6.09 20.36 -32.18
C LYS A 286 6.32 19.03 -32.86
N VAL A 287 5.71 17.97 -32.35
CA VAL A 287 5.63 16.70 -33.07
C VAL A 287 4.81 17.03 -34.31
N CYS A 288 5.49 17.29 -35.42
CA CYS A 288 4.85 17.37 -36.72
C CYS A 288 4.30 15.96 -36.99
N PHE A 289 2.99 15.80 -36.79
CA PHE A 289 2.27 14.69 -37.38
C PHE A 289 2.37 14.90 -38.89
N ILE A 290 3.28 14.16 -39.52
CA ILE A 290 3.30 13.96 -40.96
C ILE A 290 2.08 13.07 -41.22
N TYR A 291 0.98 13.69 -41.64
CA TYR A 291 -0.17 13.00 -42.25
C TYR A 291 0.16 12.67 -43.70
#